data_AF-A0A3M1TP56-F1
#
_entry.id   AF-A0A3M1TP56-F1
#
_cell.length_a   1.000
_cell.length_b   1.000
_cell.length_c   1.000
_cell.angle_alpha   90.00
_cell.angle_beta   90.00
_cell.angle_gamma   90.00
#
_symmetry.space_group_name_H-M   'P 1'
#
loop_
_entity.id
_entity.type
_entity.pdbx_description
1 polymer ?
#
loop_
_entity_poly.entity_id
_entity_poly.type
_entity_poly.pdbx_seq_one_letter_code
_entity_poly.pdbx_strand_id
1 'polypeptide(L)'
;MLFVMACSDTKTEHATDVAEQATQTASEVKDEVKNSLESIQQELSKMGEELDTYIAKLEKKLETAAEDSKKDIQEQLDMLKKLKTRLDEQSQKTGEAIQTGYEELKDEIAQALDQIEA
;
A
#
# COMPACT_ATOMS: atom_id res chain seq x y z
N MET A 1 52.38 -15.17 43.97
CA MET A 1 50.92 -15.45 44.02
C MET A 1 50.30 -14.87 42.76
N LEU A 2 49.42 -15.64 42.13
CA LEU A 2 48.68 -15.35 40.89
C LEU A 2 47.84 -14.06 40.97
N PHE A 3 47.67 -13.42 39.79
CA PHE A 3 46.44 -12.83 39.19
C PHE A 3 45.21 -12.67 40.13
N VAL A 4 44.44 -11.57 40.09
CA VAL A 4 43.62 -11.14 38.96
C VAL A 4 43.23 -9.65 39.13
N MET A 5 43.46 -8.92 38.04
CA MET A 5 42.79 -7.72 37.52
C MET A 5 41.35 -7.48 38.06
N ALA A 6 41.18 -6.50 38.94
CA ALA A 6 39.87 -5.92 39.25
C ALA A 6 39.51 -4.88 38.17
N CYS A 7 39.09 -5.36 37.00
CA CYS A 7 38.20 -4.61 36.13
C CYS A 7 36.78 -5.03 36.50
N SER A 8 36.14 -4.29 37.39
CA SER A 8 34.71 -4.41 37.66
C SER A 8 34.14 -3.00 37.64
N ASP A 9 32.97 -2.86 37.01
CA ASP A 9 32.12 -1.65 36.99
C ASP A 9 32.20 -0.66 35.81
N THR A 10 32.53 -1.08 34.58
CA THR A 10 32.35 -0.20 33.39
C THR A 10 31.68 -0.85 32.17
N LYS A 11 31.34 -2.15 32.20
CA LYS A 11 30.69 -2.82 31.07
C LYS A 11 29.17 -2.95 31.18
N THR A 12 28.60 -2.76 32.37
CA THR A 12 27.17 -3.00 32.60
C THR A 12 26.33 -1.79 32.23
N GLU A 13 26.72 -0.56 32.58
CA GLU A 13 25.94 0.66 32.24
C GLU A 13 25.86 0.91 30.73
N HIS A 14 26.98 0.79 30.00
CA HIS A 14 26.98 0.96 28.55
C HIS A 14 26.19 -0.12 27.80
N ALA A 15 26.03 -1.33 28.36
CA ALA A 15 25.23 -2.38 27.74
C ALA A 15 23.72 -2.11 27.88
N THR A 16 23.29 -1.56 29.02
CA THR A 16 21.91 -1.11 29.23
C THR A 16 21.55 0.10 28.36
N ASP A 17 22.41 1.11 28.27
CA ASP A 17 22.16 2.28 27.42
C ASP A 17 22.07 1.90 25.93
N VAL A 18 22.94 1.00 25.45
CA VAL A 18 22.90 0.52 24.06
C VAL A 18 21.66 -0.35 23.82
N ALA A 19 21.22 -1.14 24.79
CA ALA A 19 20.00 -1.94 24.68
C ALA A 19 18.73 -1.06 24.68
N GLU A 20 18.67 -0.02 25.51
CA GLU A 20 17.57 0.95 25.51
C GLU A 20 17.53 1.75 24.22
N GLN A 21 18.66 2.27 23.74
CA GLN A 21 18.74 2.98 22.46
C GLN A 21 18.34 2.08 21.28
N ALA A 22 18.81 0.83 21.25
CA ALA A 22 18.41 -0.12 20.20
C ALA A 22 16.91 -0.43 20.24
N THR A 23 16.32 -0.53 21.44
CA THR A 23 14.88 -0.76 21.62
C THR A 23 14.05 0.45 21.20
N GLN A 24 14.53 1.65 21.49
CA GLN A 24 13.89 2.90 21.07
C GLN A 24 13.94 3.05 19.55
N THR A 25 15.11 2.90 18.92
CA THR A 25 15.23 2.95 17.46
C THR A 25 14.39 1.87 16.78
N ALA A 26 14.35 0.65 17.33
CA ALA A 26 13.49 -0.40 16.79
C ALA A 26 11.99 -0.08 16.92
N SER A 27 11.59 0.60 18.00
CA SER A 27 10.21 1.05 18.19
C SER A 27 9.84 2.18 17.23
N GLU A 28 10.72 3.17 17.05
CA GLU A 28 10.54 4.26 16.10
C GLU A 28 10.41 3.74 14.66
N VAL A 29 11.31 2.83 14.23
CA VAL A 29 11.23 2.18 12.91
C VAL A 29 9.93 1.38 12.74
N LYS A 30 9.50 0.67 13.78
CA LYS A 30 8.25 -0.09 13.76
C LYS A 30 7.04 0.83 13.60
N ASP A 31 7.01 1.94 14.31
CA ASP A 31 5.92 2.91 14.23
C ASP A 31 5.88 3.62 12.87
N GLU A 32 7.05 3.97 12.30
CA GLU A 32 7.14 4.51 10.94
C GLU A 32 6.61 3.54 9.88
N VAL A 33 7.03 2.26 9.94
CA VAL A 33 6.54 1.22 9.03
C VAL A 33 5.04 1.05 9.18
N LYS A 34 4.54 0.99 10.41
CA LYS A 34 3.10 0.86 10.67
C LYS A 34 2.31 2.03 10.09
N ASN A 35 2.75 3.26 10.33
CA ASN A 35 2.09 4.46 9.80
C ASN A 35 2.11 4.48 8.26
N SER A 36 3.21 4.06 7.63
CA SER A 36 3.29 3.94 6.16
C SER A 36 2.27 2.92 5.63
N LEU A 37 2.16 1.76 6.26
CA LEU A 37 1.19 0.73 5.87
C LEU A 37 -0.26 1.22 6.04
N GLU A 38 -0.57 1.91 7.15
CA GLU A 38 -1.89 2.50 7.37
C GLU A 38 -2.23 3.55 6.30
N SER A 39 -1.27 4.39 5.91
CA SER A 39 -1.45 5.37 4.82
C SER A 39 -1.75 4.67 3.50
N ILE A 40 -0.99 3.63 3.14
CA ILE A 40 -1.21 2.86 1.91
C ILE A 40 -2.59 2.21 1.91
N GLN A 41 -3.02 1.63 3.04
CA GLN A 41 -4.35 1.05 3.17
C GLN A 41 -5.47 2.08 2.97
N GLN A 42 -5.31 3.29 3.51
CA GLN A 42 -6.27 4.38 3.28
C GLN A 42 -6.32 4.81 1.82
N GLU A 43 -5.17 4.88 1.15
CA GLU A 43 -5.11 5.24 -0.27
C GLU A 43 -5.72 4.16 -1.17
N LEU A 44 -5.44 2.88 -0.91
CA LEU A 44 -6.09 1.77 -1.59
C LEU A 44 -7.61 1.81 -1.41
N SER A 45 -8.09 2.14 -0.22
CA SER A 45 -9.54 2.30 0.03
C SER A 45 -10.14 3.41 -0.86
N LYS A 46 -9.47 4.57 -0.95
CA LYS A 46 -9.92 5.69 -1.78
C LYS A 46 -9.91 5.34 -3.27
N MET A 47 -8.84 4.71 -3.76
CA MET A 47 -8.76 4.22 -5.13
C MET A 47 -9.88 3.21 -5.44
N GLY A 48 -10.24 2.36 -4.47
CA GLY A 48 -11.39 1.46 -4.58
C GLY A 48 -12.71 2.20 -4.79
N GLU A 49 -12.98 3.24 -3.99
CA GLU A 49 -14.18 4.09 -4.11
C GLU A 49 -14.23 4.85 -5.45
N GLU A 50 -13.08 5.33 -5.93
CA GLU A 50 -12.97 5.98 -7.23
C GLU A 50 -13.29 5.00 -8.36
N LEU A 51 -12.69 3.80 -8.36
CA LEU A 51 -12.99 2.75 -9.33
C LEU A 51 -14.48 2.38 -9.34
N ASP A 52 -15.09 2.20 -8.17
CA ASP A 52 -16.53 1.89 -8.07
C ASP A 52 -17.39 3.01 -8.68
N THR A 53 -17.00 4.27 -8.48
CA THR A 53 -17.67 5.44 -9.08
C THR A 53 -17.58 5.42 -10.60
N TYR A 54 -16.41 5.14 -11.17
CA TYR A 54 -16.24 5.05 -12.63
C TYR A 54 -16.96 3.85 -13.23
N ILE A 55 -16.91 2.69 -12.57
CA ILE A 55 -17.67 1.50 -12.98
C ILE A 55 -19.15 1.84 -13.05
N ALA A 56 -19.74 2.40 -11.99
CA ALA A 56 -21.16 2.78 -11.98
C ALA A 56 -21.51 3.79 -13.09
N LYS A 57 -20.62 4.75 -13.35
CA LYS A 57 -20.77 5.73 -14.44
C LYS A 57 -20.77 5.05 -15.82
N LEU A 58 -19.88 4.10 -16.05
CA LEU A 58 -19.79 3.34 -17.30
C LEU A 58 -20.97 2.39 -17.47
N GLU A 59 -21.43 1.71 -16.42
CA GLU A 59 -22.64 0.86 -16.49
C GLU A 59 -23.86 1.68 -16.91
N LYS A 60 -24.05 2.86 -16.32
CA LYS A 60 -25.13 3.78 -16.71
C LYS A 60 -24.98 4.29 -18.15
N LYS A 61 -23.76 4.58 -18.60
CA LYS A 61 -23.50 4.94 -20.00
C LYS A 61 -23.84 3.77 -20.93
N LEU A 62 -23.47 2.55 -20.58
CA LEU A 62 -23.71 1.34 -21.38
C LEU A 62 -25.21 1.09 -21.61
N GLU A 63 -26.05 1.32 -20.59
CA GLU A 63 -27.51 1.18 -20.69
C GLU A 63 -28.13 2.07 -21.77
N THR A 64 -27.54 3.25 -22.00
CA THR A 64 -28.08 4.30 -22.88
C THR A 64 -27.27 4.49 -24.16
N ALA A 65 -26.12 3.83 -24.29
CA ALA A 65 -25.23 3.96 -25.44
C ALA A 65 -25.81 3.30 -26.70
N ALA A 66 -25.47 3.85 -27.86
CA ALA A 66 -25.68 3.21 -29.16
C ALA A 66 -24.84 1.93 -29.27
N GLU A 67 -25.28 0.94 -30.07
CA GLU A 67 -24.57 -0.35 -30.21
C GLU A 67 -23.09 -0.19 -30.54
N ASP A 68 -22.75 0.74 -31.44
CA ASP A 68 -21.37 0.99 -31.86
C ASP A 68 -20.47 1.46 -30.71
N SER A 69 -21.02 2.13 -29.70
CA SER A 69 -20.27 2.60 -28.51
C SER A 69 -20.33 1.63 -27.34
N LYS A 70 -21.26 0.67 -27.34
CA LYS A 70 -21.39 -0.30 -26.24
C LYS A 70 -20.16 -1.16 -26.10
N LYS A 71 -19.53 -1.54 -27.22
CA LYS A 71 -18.31 -2.35 -27.20
C LYS A 71 -17.18 -1.64 -26.46
N ASP A 72 -16.89 -0.39 -26.82
CA ASP A 72 -15.81 0.38 -26.19
C ASP A 72 -16.08 0.62 -24.70
N ILE A 73 -17.33 0.93 -24.34
CA ILE A 73 -17.73 1.09 -22.93
C ILE A 73 -17.59 -0.23 -22.16
N GLN A 74 -17.94 -1.36 -22.77
CA GLN A 74 -17.78 -2.69 -22.16
C GLN A 74 -16.31 -3.03 -21.93
N GLU A 75 -15.43 -2.71 -22.89
CA GLU A 75 -13.98 -2.92 -22.74
C GLU A 75 -13.39 -2.08 -21.59
N GLN A 76 -13.80 -0.80 -21.48
CA GLN A 76 -13.42 0.05 -20.36
C GLN A 76 -13.95 -0.49 -19.02
N LEU A 77 -15.20 -0.97 -18.99
CA LEU A 77 -15.81 -1.56 -17.80
C LEU A 77 -15.03 -2.80 -17.33
N ASP A 78 -14.71 -3.69 -18.26
CA ASP A 78 -14.00 -4.93 -17.96
C ASP A 78 -12.57 -4.65 -17.46
N MET A 79 -11.92 -3.62 -18.01
CA MET A 79 -10.63 -3.13 -17.52
C MET A 79 -10.73 -2.64 -16.07
N LEU A 80 -11.68 -1.76 -15.76
CA LEU A 80 -11.85 -1.24 -14.40
C LEU A 80 -12.21 -2.34 -13.38
N LYS A 81 -13.07 -3.31 -13.76
CA LYS A 81 -13.41 -4.44 -12.89
C LYS A 81 -12.19 -5.33 -12.57
N LYS A 82 -11.29 -5.52 -13.53
CA LYS A 82 -10.01 -6.22 -13.30
C LYS A 82 -9.11 -5.44 -12.35
N LEU A 83 -8.98 -4.13 -12.54
CA LEU A 83 -8.20 -3.27 -11.64
C LEU A 83 -8.77 -3.27 -10.22
N LYS A 84 -10.10 -3.23 -10.08
CA LYS A 84 -10.76 -3.34 -8.77
C LYS A 84 -10.46 -4.67 -8.07
N THR A 85 -10.49 -5.77 -8.82
CA THR A 85 -10.14 -7.10 -8.28
C THR A 85 -8.69 -7.13 -7.79
N ARG A 86 -7.75 -6.60 -8.59
CA ARG A 86 -6.34 -6.50 -8.19
C ARG A 86 -6.13 -5.59 -6.98
N LEU A 87 -6.88 -4.49 -6.90
CA LEU A 87 -6.88 -3.60 -5.74
C LEU A 87 -7.33 -4.32 -4.48
N ASP A 88 -8.40 -5.10 -4.57
CA ASP A 88 -8.90 -5.88 -3.45
C ASP A 88 -7.88 -6.93 -3.00
N GLU A 89 -7.21 -7.61 -3.94
CA GLU A 89 -6.10 -8.52 -3.65
C GLU A 89 -4.92 -7.81 -2.98
N GLN A 90 -4.56 -6.61 -3.46
CA GLN A 90 -3.46 -5.82 -2.93
C GLN A 90 -3.76 -5.29 -1.52
N SER A 91 -5.01 -4.91 -1.25
CA SER A 91 -5.47 -4.43 0.05
C SER A 91 -5.35 -5.48 1.17
N GLN A 92 -5.31 -6.77 0.80
CA GLN A 92 -5.14 -7.88 1.73
C GLN A 92 -3.66 -8.18 2.04
N LYS A 93 -2.71 -7.62 1.29
CA LYS A 93 -1.28 -7.80 1.54
C LYS A 93 -0.81 -6.90 2.69
N THR A 94 0.34 -7.23 3.27
CA THR A 94 0.96 -6.46 4.37
C THR A 94 2.47 -6.37 4.20
N GLY A 95 3.13 -5.45 4.91
CA GLY A 95 4.59 -5.28 4.89
C GLY A 95 5.13 -4.78 3.55
N GLU A 96 6.27 -5.32 3.10
CA GLU A 96 6.89 -4.91 1.83
C GLU A 96 6.02 -5.28 0.61
N ALA A 97 5.27 -6.37 0.70
CA ALA A 97 4.42 -6.84 -0.40
C ALA A 97 3.27 -5.87 -0.73
N ILE A 98 2.76 -5.12 0.26
CA ILE A 98 1.75 -4.10 0.00
C ILE A 98 2.37 -2.85 -0.63
N GLN A 99 3.57 -2.45 -0.22
CA GLN A 99 4.28 -1.28 -0.79
C GLN A 99 4.61 -1.47 -2.28
N THR A 100 5.27 -2.56 -2.66
CA THR A 100 5.66 -2.78 -4.07
C THR A 100 4.46 -2.86 -5.00
N GLY A 101 3.43 -3.64 -4.62
CA GLY A 101 2.25 -3.77 -5.48
C GLY A 101 1.31 -2.56 -5.42
N TYR A 102 1.42 -1.68 -4.42
CA TYR A 102 0.66 -0.43 -4.37
C TYR A 102 1.13 0.54 -5.46
N GLU A 103 2.44 0.75 -5.62
CA GLU A 103 2.96 1.67 -6.64
C GLU A 103 2.61 1.21 -8.06
N GLU A 104 2.78 -0.08 -8.35
CA GLU A 104 2.39 -0.65 -9.65
C GLU A 104 0.89 -0.49 -9.94
N LEU A 105 0.05 -0.77 -8.95
CA LEU A 105 -1.41 -0.67 -9.08
C LEU A 105 -1.87 0.77 -9.26
N LYS A 106 -1.27 1.71 -8.53
CA LYS A 106 -1.55 3.14 -8.63
C LYS A 106 -1.31 3.66 -10.04
N ASP A 107 -0.17 3.32 -10.63
CA ASP A 107 0.17 3.75 -12.00
C ASP A 107 -0.79 3.17 -13.04
N GLU A 108 -1.18 1.89 -12.89
CA GLU A 108 -2.16 1.26 -13.78
C GLU A 108 -3.56 1.90 -13.67
N ILE A 109 -4.03 2.19 -12.45
CA ILE A 109 -5.31 2.86 -12.23
C ILE A 109 -5.28 4.26 -12.85
N ALA A 110 -4.22 5.04 -12.61
CA ALA A 110 -4.08 6.37 -13.18
C ALA A 110 -4.15 6.35 -14.72
N GLN A 111 -3.41 5.45 -15.36
CA GLN A 111 -3.43 5.29 -16.82
C GLN A 111 -4.80 4.86 -17.35
N ALA A 112 -5.49 3.96 -16.64
CA ALA A 112 -6.82 3.49 -17.03
C ALA A 112 -7.87 4.61 -16.94
N LEU A 113 -7.81 5.43 -15.88
CA LEU A 113 -8.72 6.56 -15.72
C LEU A 113 -8.45 7.65 -16.77
N ASP A 114 -7.18 7.97 -17.04
CA ASP A 114 -6.80 8.92 -18.09
C ASP A 114 -7.36 8.50 -19.47
N GLN A 115 -7.33 7.20 -19.79
CA GLN A 115 -7.88 6.68 -21.05
C GLN A 115 -9.41 6.78 -21.14
N ILE A 116 -10.11 6.80 -20.01
CA ILE A 116 -11.57 6.88 -19.95
C ILE A 116 -12.04 8.35 -19.98
N GLU A 117 -11.23 9.26 -19.45
CA GLU A 117 -11.53 10.69 -19.43
C GLU A 117 -11.07 11.45 -20.70
N ALA A 118 -10.17 10.87 -21.48
CA ALA A 118 -9.71 11.39 -22.78
C ALA A 118 -10.81 11.42 -23.86
#